data_AF-A0A807ZHG0-F1
#
_entry.id   AF-A0A807ZHG0-F1
#
_cell.length_a   1.000
_cell.length_b   1.000
_cell.length_c   1.000
_cell.angle_alpha   90.00
_cell.angle_beta   90.00
_cell.angle_gamma   90.00
#
_symmetry.space_group_name_H-M   'P 1'
#
loop_
_entity.id
_entity.type
_entity.pdbx_description
1 polymer ?
#
loop_
_entity_poly.entity_id
_entity_poly.type
_entity_poly.pdbx_seq_one_letter_code
_entity_poly.pdbx_strand_id
1 'polypeptide(L)'
;MKIRSLLLILVLGLSTFLTACNFEGGVEQGRCVAFNPEAKTLTIVVDVTHDQFNPHYSGGVHTFKLPTVAGEMGPLPEVGGRLMIDLEKNTVLVFDPESKTVREIPVQFVDVEKNIRPRHPKVAGKTFPVVDKEQQTVTVYSNRLSALITFKVPAGDIDLPPYVWAAGNEMRIAFRNSDKNQAIRIMNVTRTNIFSK
;
A
#
# COMPACT_ATOMS: atom_id res chain seq x y z
N MET A 1 -57.85 -11.62 -23.30
CA MET A 1 -56.79 -12.23 -22.46
C MET A 1 -56.26 -11.18 -21.50
N LYS A 2 -56.21 -11.52 -20.21
CA LYS A 2 -56.13 -10.58 -19.09
C LYS A 2 -54.76 -9.90 -19.03
N ILE A 3 -54.74 -8.59 -18.79
CA ILE A 3 -53.55 -7.75 -18.47
C ILE A 3 -52.62 -8.41 -17.42
N ARG A 4 -53.16 -9.28 -16.57
CA ARG A 4 -52.41 -10.10 -15.61
C ARG A 4 -51.42 -11.09 -16.25
N SER A 5 -51.69 -11.63 -17.45
CA SER A 5 -50.76 -12.55 -18.13
C SER A 5 -49.61 -11.83 -18.85
N LEU A 6 -49.80 -10.56 -19.23
CA LEU A 6 -48.76 -9.76 -19.88
C LEU A 6 -47.72 -9.27 -18.85
N LEU A 7 -48.16 -8.94 -17.64
CA LEU A 7 -47.30 -8.56 -16.52
C LEU A 7 -46.39 -9.71 -16.04
N LEU A 8 -46.86 -10.96 -16.10
CA LEU A 8 -46.06 -12.13 -15.69
C LEU A 8 -44.93 -12.47 -16.68
N ILE A 9 -45.14 -12.22 -17.98
CA ILE A 9 -44.10 -12.45 -19.00
C ILE A 9 -43.05 -11.33 -18.98
N LEU A 10 -43.45 -10.09 -18.67
CA LEU A 10 -42.53 -8.96 -18.50
C LEU A 10 -41.62 -9.12 -17.28
N VAL A 11 -42.12 -9.71 -16.19
CA VAL A 11 -41.35 -9.97 -14.96
C VAL A 11 -40.38 -11.15 -15.12
N LEU A 12 -40.72 -12.18 -15.92
CA LEU A 12 -39.79 -13.28 -16.22
C LEU A 12 -38.71 -12.89 -17.25
N GLY A 13 -38.96 -11.93 -18.14
CA GLY A 13 -37.95 -11.43 -19.08
C GLY A 13 -36.86 -10.58 -18.41
N LEU A 14 -37.23 -9.86 -17.34
CA LEU A 14 -36.33 -8.92 -16.65
C LEU A 14 -35.35 -9.60 -15.68
N SER A 15 -35.61 -10.83 -15.24
CA SER A 15 -34.74 -11.57 -14.32
C SER A 15 -33.51 -12.19 -15.01
N THR A 16 -33.48 -12.26 -16.34
CA THR A 16 -32.35 -12.83 -17.10
C THR A 16 -31.21 -11.85 -17.35
N PHE A 17 -31.42 -10.55 -17.14
CA PHE A 17 -30.40 -9.51 -17.31
C PHE A 17 -29.56 -9.22 -16.06
N LEU A 18 -29.81 -9.89 -14.92
CA LEU A 18 -29.03 -9.70 -13.69
C LEU A 18 -27.73 -10.54 -13.62
N THR A 19 -27.43 -11.33 -14.65
CA THR A 19 -26.22 -12.19 -14.67
C THR A 19 -24.94 -11.46 -15.13
N ALA A 20 -25.02 -10.17 -15.46
CA ALA A 20 -23.91 -9.40 -16.03
C ALA A 20 -22.96 -8.73 -15.00
N CYS A 21 -23.08 -9.01 -13.69
CA CYS A 21 -22.14 -8.51 -12.67
C CYS A 21 -21.64 -9.60 -11.71
N ASN A 22 -21.40 -10.83 -12.19
CA ASN A 22 -20.78 -11.87 -11.36
C ASN A 22 -19.25 -11.70 -11.25
N PHE A 23 -18.80 -10.60 -10.65
CA PHE A 23 -17.41 -10.51 -10.19
C PHE A 23 -17.24 -11.32 -8.90
N GLU A 24 -16.96 -12.62 -9.04
CA GLU A 24 -16.52 -13.45 -7.93
C GLU A 24 -15.03 -13.23 -7.66
N GLY A 25 -14.74 -12.22 -6.86
CA GLY A 25 -13.39 -11.82 -6.56
C GLY A 25 -13.32 -10.84 -5.41
N GLY A 26 -12.08 -10.46 -5.08
CA GLY A 26 -11.78 -9.52 -4.02
C GLY A 26 -10.87 -8.41 -4.50
N VAL A 27 -10.78 -7.38 -3.67
CA VAL A 27 -9.81 -6.30 -3.81
C VAL A 27 -9.06 -6.20 -2.50
N GLU A 28 -7.73 -6.24 -2.55
CA GLU A 28 -6.87 -5.92 -1.42
C GLU A 28 -6.09 -4.64 -1.71
N GLN A 29 -5.90 -3.84 -0.68
CA GLN A 29 -5.05 -2.66 -0.72
C GLN A 29 -3.97 -2.78 0.35
N GLY A 30 -2.78 -2.28 0.06
CA GLY A 30 -1.68 -2.36 1.01
C GLY A 30 -0.42 -1.65 0.57
N ARG A 31 0.59 -1.66 1.45
CA ARG A 31 1.91 -1.07 1.22
C ARG A 31 2.78 -2.07 0.46
N CYS A 32 3.36 -1.66 -0.66
CA CYS A 32 4.33 -2.45 -1.42
C CYS A 32 5.65 -2.62 -0.66
N VAL A 33 5.99 -3.86 -0.31
CA VAL A 33 7.22 -4.20 0.43
C VAL A 33 8.19 -5.06 -0.38
N ALA A 34 7.75 -5.63 -1.50
CA ALA A 34 8.63 -6.24 -2.50
C ALA A 34 8.00 -6.20 -3.90
N PHE A 35 8.83 -6.06 -4.93
CA PHE A 35 8.43 -6.15 -6.33
C PHE A 35 9.54 -6.81 -7.13
N ASN A 36 9.21 -7.88 -7.85
CA ASN A 36 10.15 -8.60 -8.71
C ASN A 36 9.58 -8.67 -10.14
N PRO A 37 10.12 -7.89 -11.09
CA PRO A 37 9.64 -7.89 -12.47
C PRO A 37 9.98 -9.19 -13.22
N GLU A 38 11.08 -9.86 -12.88
CA GLU A 38 11.51 -11.11 -13.51
C GLU A 38 10.62 -12.28 -13.10
N ALA A 39 10.41 -12.43 -11.78
CA ALA A 39 9.48 -13.42 -11.23
C ALA A 39 8.00 -13.04 -11.44
N LYS A 40 7.73 -11.82 -11.92
CA LYS A 40 6.40 -11.24 -12.05
C LYS A 40 5.60 -11.35 -10.75
N THR A 41 6.17 -10.86 -9.65
CA THR A 41 5.50 -10.84 -8.34
C THR A 41 5.52 -9.48 -7.67
N LEU A 42 4.48 -9.22 -6.87
CA LEU A 42 4.34 -8.05 -5.99
C LEU A 42 3.95 -8.54 -4.59
N THR A 43 4.61 -8.06 -3.56
CA THR A 43 4.27 -8.34 -2.15
C THR A 43 3.77 -7.07 -1.47
N ILE A 44 2.64 -7.17 -0.78
CA ILE A 44 2.07 -6.10 0.02
C ILE A 44 1.90 -6.51 1.48
N VAL A 45 1.93 -5.53 2.37
CA VAL A 45 1.32 -5.64 3.70
C VAL A 45 -0.06 -5.01 3.63
N VAL A 46 -1.08 -5.81 3.93
CA VAL A 46 -2.49 -5.41 3.77
C VAL A 46 -2.86 -4.30 4.75
N ASP A 47 -3.56 -3.28 4.23
CA ASP A 47 -4.27 -2.29 5.02
C ASP A 47 -5.58 -2.91 5.57
N VAL A 48 -5.75 -2.91 6.89
CA VAL A 48 -6.95 -3.47 7.54
C VAL A 48 -8.11 -2.50 7.63
N THR A 49 -7.87 -1.19 7.51
CA THR A 49 -8.94 -0.18 7.66
C THR A 49 -9.68 0.06 6.36
N HIS A 50 -9.05 -0.22 5.22
CA HIS A 50 -9.56 0.14 3.89
C HIS A 50 -9.80 1.65 3.75
N ASP A 51 -9.13 2.47 4.57
CA ASP A 51 -9.18 3.93 4.54
C ASP A 51 -7.94 4.47 3.82
N GLN A 52 -8.15 5.04 2.63
CA GLN A 52 -7.08 5.65 1.84
C GLN A 52 -6.35 6.79 2.58
N PHE A 53 -7.03 7.52 3.46
CA PHE A 53 -6.48 8.66 4.19
C PHE A 53 -5.82 8.25 5.51
N ASN A 54 -6.31 7.19 6.15
CA ASN A 54 -5.79 6.66 7.41
C ASN A 54 -5.65 5.11 7.38
N PRO A 55 -4.77 4.57 6.53
CA PRO A 55 -4.57 3.13 6.44
C PRO A 55 -3.78 2.62 7.64
N HIS A 56 -4.06 1.38 8.02
CA HIS A 56 -3.35 0.67 9.07
C HIS A 56 -2.76 -0.64 8.52
N TYR A 57 -1.44 -0.66 8.33
CA TYR A 57 -0.73 -1.77 7.69
C TYR A 57 -0.30 -2.85 8.69
N SER A 58 -1.27 -3.41 9.41
CA SER A 58 -1.08 -4.53 10.34
C SER A 58 -1.72 -5.84 9.85
N GLY A 59 -2.17 -5.87 8.59
CA GLY A 59 -2.75 -7.06 7.97
C GLY A 59 -1.70 -8.09 7.56
N GLY A 60 -2.14 -9.09 6.82
CA GLY A 60 -1.26 -10.14 6.29
C GLY A 60 -0.23 -9.62 5.28
N VAL A 61 0.88 -10.35 5.16
CA VAL A 61 1.85 -10.18 4.07
C VAL A 61 1.42 -11.08 2.92
N HIS A 62 0.94 -10.50 1.82
CA HIS A 62 0.44 -11.27 0.68
C HIS A 62 1.30 -11.01 -0.56
N THR A 63 1.59 -12.07 -1.31
CA THR A 63 2.32 -12.00 -2.58
C THR A 63 1.41 -12.41 -3.73
N PHE A 64 1.36 -11.56 -4.75
CA PHE A 64 0.56 -11.74 -5.95
C PHE A 64 1.46 -11.88 -7.17
N LYS A 65 1.08 -12.76 -8.10
CA LYS A 65 1.57 -12.75 -9.47
C LYS A 65 1.00 -11.54 -10.19
N LEU A 66 1.80 -10.89 -11.05
CA LEU A 66 1.36 -9.76 -11.85
C LEU A 66 0.28 -10.19 -12.86
N PRO A 67 -0.57 -9.25 -13.31
CA PRO A 67 -1.56 -9.52 -14.35
C PRO A 67 -0.91 -10.08 -15.61
N THR A 68 -1.56 -11.07 -16.21
CA THR A 68 -1.12 -11.67 -17.48
C THR A 68 -1.54 -10.85 -18.69
N VAL A 69 -2.58 -10.02 -18.54
CA VAL A 69 -3.10 -9.12 -19.58
C VAL A 69 -2.35 -7.80 -19.56
N ALA A 70 -1.85 -7.38 -20.72
CA ALA A 70 -1.18 -6.09 -20.88
C ALA A 70 -2.15 -4.93 -20.59
N GLY A 71 -1.68 -3.89 -19.90
CA GLY A 71 -2.49 -2.72 -19.53
C GLY A 71 -3.26 -2.87 -18.21
N GLU A 72 -3.29 -4.06 -17.60
CA GLU A 72 -3.91 -4.27 -16.28
C GLU A 72 -2.98 -3.94 -15.10
N MET A 73 -1.78 -3.43 -15.38
CA MET A 73 -0.86 -2.90 -14.39
C MET A 73 -0.69 -1.41 -14.59
N GLY A 74 -0.96 -0.63 -13.54
CA GLY A 74 -0.66 0.80 -13.48
C GLY A 74 0.84 1.08 -13.38
N PRO A 75 1.23 2.32 -13.01
CA PRO A 75 2.63 2.67 -12.83
C PRO A 75 3.36 1.71 -11.90
N LEU A 76 4.62 1.38 -12.23
CA LEU A 76 5.44 0.50 -11.40
C LEU A 76 5.51 1.01 -9.94
N PRO A 77 5.52 0.12 -8.95
CA PRO A 77 5.63 0.52 -7.55
C PRO A 77 7.06 0.88 -7.18
N GLU A 78 7.21 1.83 -6.26
CA GLU A 78 8.38 1.88 -5.39
C GLU A 78 8.18 0.94 -4.20
N VAL A 79 9.25 0.25 -3.83
CA VAL A 79 9.30 -0.64 -2.68
C VAL A 79 9.83 0.11 -1.47
N GLY A 80 9.21 -0.11 -0.31
CA GLY A 80 9.72 0.41 0.96
C GLY A 80 9.15 -0.35 2.14
N GLY A 81 10.02 -0.68 3.10
CA GLY A 81 9.67 -1.48 4.26
C GLY A 81 8.95 -0.71 5.37
N ARG A 82 8.97 0.63 5.35
CA ARG A 82 8.32 1.44 6.39
C ARG A 82 6.82 1.42 6.17
N LEU A 83 6.11 0.88 7.15
CA LEU A 83 4.66 0.71 7.12
C LEU A 83 3.99 1.89 7.81
N MET A 84 4.38 2.20 9.05
CA MET A 84 3.75 3.24 9.87
C MET A 84 4.77 3.92 10.79
N ILE A 85 4.48 5.16 11.17
CA ILE A 85 5.19 5.92 12.20
C ILE A 85 4.14 6.30 13.25
N ASP A 86 4.30 5.80 14.46
CA ASP A 86 3.42 6.12 15.59
C ASP A 86 4.19 7.05 16.54
N LEU A 87 3.89 8.35 16.43
CA LEU A 87 4.52 9.39 17.24
C LEU A 87 4.13 9.29 18.73
N GLU A 88 2.95 8.74 19.03
CA GLU A 88 2.44 8.66 20.40
C GLU A 88 3.05 7.46 21.13
N LYS A 89 3.20 6.32 20.44
CA LYS A 89 3.80 5.12 21.00
C LYS A 89 5.32 5.09 20.93
N ASN A 90 5.94 6.05 20.26
CA ASN A 90 7.38 6.05 19.99
C ASN A 90 7.83 4.81 19.23
N THR A 91 7.07 4.41 18.20
CA THR A 91 7.38 3.23 17.40
C THR A 91 7.28 3.46 15.89
N VAL A 92 8.02 2.66 15.15
CA VAL A 92 7.95 2.59 13.69
C VAL A 92 7.65 1.15 13.32
N LEU A 93 6.56 0.95 12.58
CA LEU A 93 6.18 -0.36 12.05
C LEU A 93 6.91 -0.57 10.72
N VAL A 94 7.64 -1.68 10.59
CA VAL A 94 8.40 -2.03 9.39
C VAL A 94 8.13 -3.46 8.94
N PHE A 95 8.34 -3.71 7.65
CA PHE A 95 8.51 -5.05 7.11
C PHE A 95 9.99 -5.43 7.18
N ASP A 96 10.28 -6.51 7.91
CA ASP A 96 11.61 -7.11 7.96
C ASP A 96 11.77 -8.06 6.76
N PRO A 97 12.74 -7.81 5.86
CA PRO A 97 12.93 -8.64 4.69
C PRO A 97 13.57 -10.00 4.94
N GLU A 98 14.27 -10.17 6.05
CA GLU A 98 14.92 -11.42 6.41
C GLU A 98 13.86 -12.42 6.91
N SER A 99 13.08 -12.01 7.91
CA SER A 99 11.99 -12.84 8.43
C SER A 99 10.73 -12.83 7.55
N LYS A 100 10.60 -11.85 6.66
CA LYS A 100 9.40 -11.56 5.85
C LYS A 100 8.16 -11.31 6.71
N THR A 101 8.35 -10.71 7.88
CA THR A 101 7.27 -10.39 8.82
C THR A 101 7.19 -8.89 9.10
N VAL A 102 6.04 -8.46 9.62
CA VAL A 102 5.89 -7.12 10.18
C VAL A 102 6.48 -7.08 11.59
N ARG A 103 7.29 -6.07 11.90
CA ARG A 103 7.86 -5.82 13.23
C ARG A 103 7.65 -4.37 13.63
N GLU A 104 7.36 -4.17 14.90
CA GLU A 104 7.34 -2.84 15.52
C GLU A 104 8.71 -2.56 16.14
N ILE A 105 9.35 -1.45 15.75
CA ILE A 105 10.66 -1.04 16.26
C ILE A 105 10.43 0.15 17.21
N PRO A 106 10.84 0.06 18.49
CA PRO A 106 10.83 1.21 19.38
C PRO A 106 11.89 2.22 18.93
N VAL A 107 11.52 3.49 18.87
CA VAL A 107 12.38 4.59 18.44
C VAL A 107 12.34 5.74 19.44
N GLN A 108 13.29 6.67 19.33
CA GLN A 108 13.22 7.94 20.04
C GLN A 108 13.16 9.08 19.04
N PHE A 109 12.02 9.77 18.94
CA PHE A 109 11.92 10.96 18.09
C PHE A 109 12.80 12.08 18.64
N VAL A 110 13.77 12.51 17.83
CA VAL A 110 14.71 13.60 18.17
C VAL A 110 14.28 14.91 17.55
N ASP A 111 13.63 14.87 16.38
CA ASP A 111 13.06 16.04 15.73
C ASP A 111 11.82 15.66 14.90
N VAL A 112 10.79 16.50 14.97
CA VAL A 112 9.52 16.30 14.26
C VAL A 112 9.04 17.66 13.74
N GLU A 113 9.43 17.98 12.51
CA GLU A 113 8.98 19.18 11.83
C GLU A 113 7.67 18.93 11.11
N LYS A 114 6.56 19.48 11.62
CA LYS A 114 5.23 19.37 11.01
C LYS A 114 4.99 20.45 9.95
N ASN A 115 3.92 20.29 9.18
CA ASN A 115 3.50 21.21 8.11
C ASN A 115 4.51 21.32 6.94
N ILE A 116 5.33 20.27 6.73
CA ILE A 116 6.29 20.17 5.65
C ILE A 116 5.60 19.54 4.43
N ARG A 117 5.26 20.38 3.45
CA ARG A 117 4.65 19.95 2.17
C ARG A 117 5.71 19.47 1.17
N PRO A 118 5.35 18.70 0.12
CA PRO A 118 6.33 18.15 -0.84
C PRO A 118 7.20 19.19 -1.57
N ARG A 119 6.71 20.43 -1.73
CA ARG A 119 7.46 21.53 -2.36
C ARG A 119 8.32 22.34 -1.39
N HIS A 120 8.33 21.99 -0.10
CA HIS A 120 9.11 22.71 0.90
C HIS A 120 10.61 22.53 0.65
N PRO A 121 11.46 23.58 0.75
CA PRO A 121 12.90 23.49 0.42
C PRO A 121 13.67 22.43 1.21
N LYS A 122 13.19 22.08 2.42
CA LYS A 122 13.80 21.01 3.22
C LYS A 122 13.65 19.62 2.62
N VAL A 123 12.67 19.38 1.73
CA VAL A 123 12.37 18.05 1.17
C VAL A 123 12.38 18.01 -0.36
N ALA A 124 12.06 19.12 -1.03
CA ALA A 124 12.03 19.20 -2.48
C ALA A 124 13.43 18.90 -3.07
N GLY A 125 13.50 17.95 -4.01
CA GLY A 125 14.75 17.54 -4.65
C GLY A 125 15.69 16.72 -3.77
N LYS A 126 15.28 16.33 -2.55
CA LYS A 126 16.08 15.49 -1.65
C LYS A 126 15.56 14.07 -1.61
N THR A 127 16.46 13.13 -1.35
CA THR A 127 16.15 11.72 -1.19
C THR A 127 16.03 11.38 0.29
N PHE A 128 14.99 10.63 0.63
CA PHE A 128 14.77 10.04 1.95
C PHE A 128 14.54 8.55 1.77
N PRO A 129 14.88 7.72 2.77
CA PRO A 129 15.41 8.06 4.10
C PRO A 129 16.89 8.45 4.07
N VAL A 130 17.32 9.24 5.06
CA VAL A 130 18.74 9.50 5.35
C VAL A 130 19.08 8.74 6.62
N VAL A 131 20.06 7.85 6.55
CA VAL A 131 20.51 7.02 7.67
C VAL A 131 21.87 7.51 8.13
N ASP A 132 21.96 7.96 9.37
CA ASP A 132 23.21 8.38 10.03
C ASP A 132 23.60 7.31 11.05
N LYS A 133 24.61 6.51 10.69
CA LYS A 133 25.08 5.41 11.53
C LYS A 133 25.84 5.87 12.77
N GLU A 134 26.48 7.04 12.71
CA GLU A 134 27.26 7.59 13.83
C GLU A 134 26.33 8.09 14.93
N GLN A 135 25.25 8.77 14.54
CA GLN A 135 24.25 9.29 15.47
C GLN A 135 23.12 8.29 15.77
N GLN A 136 23.12 7.14 15.08
CA GLN A 136 22.07 6.13 15.10
C GLN A 136 20.69 6.71 14.80
N THR A 137 20.63 7.66 13.87
CA THR A 137 19.38 8.33 13.49
C THR A 137 18.96 7.98 12.07
N VAL A 138 17.64 8.04 11.87
CA VAL A 138 17.02 7.95 10.56
C VAL A 138 16.12 9.17 10.38
N THR A 139 16.36 9.92 9.31
CA THR A 139 15.52 11.04 8.90
C THR A 139 14.64 10.60 7.72
N VAL A 140 13.33 10.81 7.87
CA VAL A 140 12.34 10.46 6.86
C VAL A 140 11.40 11.62 6.56
N TYR A 141 11.00 11.72 5.30
CA TYR A 141 9.84 12.50 4.93
C TYR A 141 8.59 11.62 4.89
N SER A 142 7.51 12.09 5.52
CA SER A 142 6.18 11.49 5.44
C SER A 142 5.20 12.48 4.83
N ASN A 143 4.79 12.21 3.58
CA ASN A 143 3.76 13.02 2.92
C ASN A 143 2.42 12.95 3.67
N ARG A 144 2.04 11.76 4.16
CA ARG A 144 0.79 11.53 4.90
C ARG A 144 0.74 12.36 6.19
N LEU A 145 1.82 12.37 6.96
CA LEU A 145 1.92 13.17 8.18
C LEU A 145 2.26 14.64 7.91
N SER A 146 2.56 14.99 6.65
CA SER A 146 3.11 16.30 6.26
C SER A 146 4.27 16.72 7.18
N ALA A 147 5.23 15.82 7.39
CA ALA A 147 6.28 16.00 8.37
C ALA A 147 7.64 15.46 7.90
N LEU A 148 8.71 16.17 8.30
CA LEU A 148 10.09 15.71 8.27
C LEU A 148 10.44 15.23 9.68
N ILE A 149 10.81 13.96 9.81
CA ILE A 149 10.89 13.28 11.10
C ILE A 149 12.28 12.66 11.21
N THR A 150 12.99 12.96 12.30
CA THR A 150 14.24 12.30 12.67
C THR A 150 14.04 11.55 13.96
N PHE A 151 14.45 10.29 13.99
CA PHE A 151 14.38 9.45 15.19
C PHE A 151 15.63 8.60 15.34
N LYS A 152 16.00 8.29 16.59
CA LYS A 152 17.01 7.29 16.91
C LYS A 152 16.41 5.89 16.83
N VAL A 153 17.21 4.96 16.33
CA VAL A 153 16.86 3.54 16.26
C VAL A 153 17.79 2.72 17.16
N PRO A 154 17.35 1.54 17.64
CA PRO A 154 18.22 0.64 18.40
C PRO A 154 19.47 0.24 17.60
N ALA A 155 20.57 -0.06 18.30
CA ALA A 155 21.85 -0.32 17.67
C ALA A 155 21.85 -1.51 16.68
N GLY A 156 20.99 -2.51 16.90
CA GLY A 156 20.83 -3.63 15.96
C GLY A 156 20.02 -3.29 14.71
N ASP A 157 19.18 -2.26 14.76
CA ASP A 157 18.28 -1.90 13.66
C ASP A 157 18.91 -0.86 12.71
N ILE A 158 19.91 -0.08 13.13
CA ILE A 158 20.55 0.95 12.28
C ILE A 158 21.22 0.35 11.03
N ASP A 159 21.61 -0.92 11.09
CA ASP A 159 22.21 -1.65 9.97
C ASP A 159 21.19 -2.24 8.99
N LEU A 160 19.89 -2.10 9.29
CA LEU A 160 18.85 -2.46 8.34
C LEU A 160 19.01 -1.66 7.03
N PRO A 161 18.77 -2.28 5.87
CA PRO A 161 18.91 -1.60 4.58
C PRO A 161 18.07 -0.31 4.52
N PRO A 162 18.55 0.77 3.87
CA PRO A 162 17.84 2.04 3.83
C PRO A 162 16.38 1.94 3.38
N TYR A 163 16.05 1.03 2.45
CA TYR A 163 14.68 0.88 1.98
C TYR A 163 13.70 0.41 3.08
N VAL A 164 14.17 -0.24 4.15
CA VAL A 164 13.34 -0.60 5.32
C VAL A 164 12.73 0.65 5.94
N TRP A 165 13.45 1.77 5.87
CA TRP A 165 12.98 3.05 6.37
C TRP A 165 12.23 3.87 5.33
N ALA A 166 12.15 3.45 4.07
CA ALA A 166 11.40 4.11 3.01
C ALA A 166 9.93 3.67 3.04
N ALA A 167 9.00 4.56 2.69
CA ALA A 167 7.60 4.16 2.49
C ALA A 167 7.41 3.68 1.05
N GLY A 168 7.01 2.41 0.88
CA GLY A 168 6.61 1.89 -0.42
C GLY A 168 5.35 2.57 -0.97
N ASN A 169 5.05 2.34 -2.24
CA ASN A 169 3.78 2.80 -2.81
C ASN A 169 2.61 1.98 -2.27
N GLU A 170 1.45 2.61 -2.21
CA GLU A 170 0.18 1.99 -1.91
C GLU A 170 -0.39 1.35 -3.17
N MET A 171 -0.69 0.07 -3.10
CA MET A 171 -1.11 -0.76 -4.21
C MET A 171 -2.50 -1.30 -3.96
N ARG A 172 -3.32 -1.34 -5.01
CA ARG A 172 -4.64 -1.98 -5.00
C ARG A 172 -4.64 -3.13 -6.00
N ILE A 173 -4.94 -4.33 -5.53
CA ILE A 173 -4.89 -5.58 -6.28
C ILE A 173 -6.29 -6.16 -6.34
N ALA A 174 -6.81 -6.35 -7.54
CA ALA A 174 -8.01 -7.15 -7.76
C ALA A 174 -7.61 -8.58 -8.12
N PHE A 175 -8.39 -9.57 -7.67
CA PHE A 175 -8.19 -10.99 -7.96
C PHE A 175 -9.53 -11.73 -8.03
N ARG A 176 -9.51 -12.97 -8.54
CA ARG A 176 -10.67 -13.87 -8.51
C ARG A 176 -10.58 -14.79 -7.31
N ASN A 177 -11.72 -15.17 -6.72
CA ASN A 177 -11.72 -16.07 -5.56
C ASN A 177 -11.12 -17.45 -5.87
N SER A 178 -11.22 -17.89 -7.12
CA SER A 178 -10.61 -19.14 -7.60
C SER A 178 -9.09 -19.14 -7.60
N ASP A 179 -8.45 -17.98 -7.70
CA ASP A 179 -7.00 -17.82 -7.61
C ASP A 179 -6.64 -16.46 -7.01
N LYS A 180 -6.64 -16.41 -5.67
CA LYS A 180 -6.33 -15.19 -4.91
C LYS A 180 -4.94 -14.64 -5.22
N ASN A 181 -3.97 -15.50 -5.52
CA ASN A 181 -2.58 -15.10 -5.71
C ASN A 181 -2.32 -14.62 -7.14
N GLN A 182 -3.26 -14.75 -8.07
CA GLN A 182 -3.16 -14.19 -9.42
C GLN A 182 -3.92 -12.87 -9.51
N ALA A 183 -3.18 -11.77 -9.61
CA ALA A 183 -3.81 -10.47 -9.84
C ALA A 183 -4.47 -10.45 -11.23
N ILE A 184 -5.70 -9.95 -11.29
CA ILE A 184 -6.33 -9.58 -12.56
C ILE A 184 -6.01 -8.13 -12.92
N ARG A 185 -5.81 -7.28 -11.90
CA ARG A 185 -5.48 -5.86 -12.06
C ARG A 185 -4.67 -5.36 -10.87
N ILE A 186 -3.65 -4.56 -11.12
CA ILE A 186 -2.85 -3.88 -10.11
C ILE A 186 -2.83 -2.39 -10.40
N MET A 187 -3.26 -1.60 -9.42
CA MET A 187 -3.19 -0.14 -9.48
C MET A 187 -2.20 0.38 -8.44
N ASN A 188 -1.35 1.32 -8.85
CA ASN A 188 -0.52 2.09 -7.93
C ASN A 188 -1.31 3.31 -7.47
N VAL A 189 -1.95 3.21 -6.30
CA VAL A 189 -2.81 4.26 -5.74
C VAL A 189 -2.00 5.51 -5.41
N THR A 190 -0.74 5.36 -4.98
CA THR A 190 0.14 6.50 -4.68
C THR A 190 0.44 7.34 -5.92
N ARG A 191 0.63 6.71 -7.08
CA ARG A 191 0.99 7.40 -8.33
C ARG A 191 -0.21 7.72 -9.23
N THR A 192 -1.36 7.11 -8.98
CA THR A 192 -2.56 7.32 -9.79
C THR A 192 -3.46 8.35 -9.11
N ASN A 193 -3.53 9.56 -9.67
CA ASN A 193 -4.49 10.55 -9.24
C ASN A 193 -5.84 10.28 -9.92
N ILE A 194 -6.75 9.57 -9.25
CA ILE A 194 -8.12 9.34 -9.74
C ILE A 194 -9.01 10.60 -9.65
N PHE A 195 -8.53 11.69 -9.05
CA PHE A 195 -9.25 12.95 -8.87
C PHE A 195 -8.76 14.09 -9.78
N SER A 196 -7.71 13.87 -10.59
CA SER A 196 -7.43 14.76 -11.71
C SER A 196 -8.38 14.42 -12.85
N LYS A 197 -9.53 15.11 -12.89
CA LYS A 197 -10.29 15.32 -14.12
C LYS A 197 -9.67 16.46 -14.91
#